data_AF-Q7XPY9-F1
#
_entry.id   AF-Q7XPY9-F1
#
_cell.length_a   1.000
_cell.length_b   1.000
_cell.length_c   1.000
_cell.angle_alpha   90.00
_cell.angle_beta   90.00
_cell.angle_gamma   90.00
#
_symmetry.space_group_name_H-M   'P 1'
#
loop_
_entity.id
_entity.type
_entity.pdbx_description
1 polymer ?
#
loop_
_entity_poly.entity_id
_entity_poly.type
_entity_poly.pdbx_seq_one_letter_code
_entity_poly.pdbx_strand_id
1 'polypeptide(L)'
;MAVIRGETSSRTLTLGGLICEFEGLKEKFPEAYGTFQLAQTAAHLTAPWLRPLLRPQDGRWDILQRPAWALALVQSLRNILQEEEDAPSAGMSAYAMLIDNTWKDTLPPSALAFIILEKVVMPELVADVVDRASQRLGEPVDPASVWVSPWIPHLGVDRLHGVYLDIAGELGRWMKGRDVTRCAYGKVSQWKGVFDPETWDEFVTVQRHVVPVVSRSLRDPTISPTRTWGGSNTFPLVMRWALLVPARYMVPVLESEFFAKWRYAVYPFVTEVRPIPGKAAVWYQSWKDLFTPELLADERVLLQLETGLGMINRAAQGQQISWPEHSDV
;
A
#
# COMPACT_ATOMS: atom_id res chain seq x y z
N MET A 1 -5.48 -44.79 2.24
CA MET A 1 -4.05 -45.14 2.48
C MET A 1 -3.64 -46.55 2.05
N ALA A 2 -4.42 -47.61 2.30
CA ALA A 2 -4.07 -48.97 1.84
C ALA A 2 -4.03 -49.10 0.29
N VAL A 3 -4.95 -48.42 -0.40
CA VAL A 3 -5.02 -48.36 -1.87
C VAL A 3 -3.77 -47.68 -2.46
N ILE A 4 -3.42 -46.48 -1.96
CA ILE A 4 -2.20 -45.76 -2.36
C ILE A 4 -0.93 -46.62 -2.16
N ARG A 5 -0.81 -47.35 -1.03
CA ARG A 5 0.34 -48.24 -0.79
C ARG A 5 0.36 -49.44 -1.74
N GLY A 6 -0.81 -49.99 -2.09
CA GLY A 6 -0.93 -51.09 -3.07
C GLY A 6 -0.57 -50.67 -4.50
N GLU A 7 -0.99 -49.47 -4.91
CA GLU A 7 -0.70 -48.91 -6.24
C GLU A 7 0.73 -48.39 -6.36
N THR A 8 1.30 -47.86 -5.27
CA THR A 8 2.73 -47.50 -5.20
C THR A 8 3.62 -48.74 -5.35
N SER A 9 3.21 -49.87 -4.76
CA SER A 9 3.92 -51.15 -4.86
C SER A 9 3.78 -51.79 -6.26
N SER A 10 2.66 -51.52 -6.95
CA SER A 10 2.35 -52.04 -8.29
C SER A 10 2.85 -51.14 -9.44
N ARG A 11 3.48 -49.99 -9.15
CA ARG A 11 3.90 -48.94 -10.13
C ARG A 11 2.77 -48.38 -11.01
N THR A 12 1.52 -48.55 -10.62
CA THR A 12 0.34 -48.06 -11.36
C THR A 12 -0.19 -46.72 -10.85
N LEU A 13 0.37 -46.20 -9.76
CA LEU A 13 -0.02 -44.91 -9.19
C LEU A 13 0.30 -43.78 -10.18
N THR A 14 -0.69 -42.95 -10.52
CA THR A 14 -0.51 -41.73 -11.33
C THR A 14 -0.79 -40.50 -10.48
N LEU A 15 -0.23 -39.34 -10.84
CA LEU A 15 -0.53 -38.07 -10.17
C LEU A 15 -2.04 -37.78 -10.16
N GLY A 16 -2.72 -38.04 -11.28
CA GLY A 16 -4.18 -37.90 -11.38
C GLY A 16 -4.93 -38.85 -10.46
N GLY A 17 -4.52 -40.12 -10.39
CA GLY A 17 -5.12 -41.09 -9.47
C GLY A 17 -4.94 -40.70 -7.99
N LEU A 18 -3.74 -40.22 -7.63
CA LEU A 18 -3.48 -39.76 -6.27
C LEU A 18 -4.35 -38.55 -5.89
N ILE A 19 -4.48 -37.59 -6.81
CA ILE A 19 -5.34 -36.43 -6.61
C ILE A 19 -6.81 -36.84 -6.45
N CYS A 20 -7.35 -37.69 -7.34
CA CYS A 20 -8.72 -38.16 -7.25
C CYS A 20 -9.02 -38.93 -5.95
N GLU A 21 -8.05 -39.70 -5.44
CA GLU A 21 -8.19 -40.37 -4.14
C GLU A 21 -8.25 -39.36 -2.99
N PHE A 22 -7.39 -38.32 -2.99
CA PHE A 22 -7.46 -37.29 -1.96
C PHE A 22 -8.71 -36.42 -2.06
N GLU A 23 -9.19 -36.12 -3.28
CA GLU A 23 -10.47 -35.44 -3.51
C GLU A 23 -11.64 -36.29 -2.97
N GLY A 24 -11.68 -37.58 -3.30
CA GLY A 24 -12.72 -38.49 -2.81
C GLY A 24 -12.66 -38.72 -1.30
N LEU A 25 -11.47 -38.71 -0.69
CA LEU A 25 -11.31 -38.77 0.75
C LEU A 25 -11.80 -37.49 1.43
N LYS A 26 -11.50 -36.32 0.86
CA LYS A 26 -11.97 -35.03 1.38
C LYS A 26 -13.49 -34.88 1.26
N GLU A 27 -14.07 -35.32 0.15
CA GLU A 27 -15.52 -35.27 -0.08
C GLU A 27 -16.28 -36.22 0.86
N LYS A 28 -15.77 -37.44 1.09
CA LYS A 28 -16.44 -38.44 1.93
C LYS A 28 -16.23 -38.22 3.42
N PHE A 29 -15.09 -37.64 3.82
CA PHE A 29 -14.67 -37.55 5.21
C PHE A 29 -13.97 -36.22 5.53
N PRO A 30 -14.64 -35.06 5.39
CA PRO A 30 -14.02 -33.74 5.54
C PRO A 30 -13.43 -33.49 6.94
N GLU A 31 -14.17 -33.81 8.01
CA GLU A 31 -13.69 -33.60 9.39
C GLU A 31 -12.45 -34.45 9.72
N ALA A 32 -12.43 -35.70 9.24
CA ALA A 32 -11.27 -36.58 9.39
C ALA A 32 -10.10 -36.10 8.53
N TYR A 33 -10.38 -35.51 7.37
CA TYR A 33 -9.36 -34.95 6.48
C TYR A 33 -8.58 -33.82 7.16
N GLY A 34 -9.28 -32.93 7.87
CA GLY A 34 -8.68 -31.89 8.71
C GLY A 34 -7.96 -32.49 9.93
N THR A 35 -8.63 -33.34 10.70
CA THR A 35 -8.09 -33.93 11.95
C THR A 35 -6.78 -34.68 11.74
N PHE A 36 -6.65 -35.41 10.62
CA PHE A 36 -5.46 -36.19 10.29
C PHE A 36 -4.46 -35.46 9.39
N GLN A 37 -4.63 -34.15 9.16
CA GLN A 37 -3.73 -33.33 8.34
C GLN A 37 -3.49 -33.96 6.95
N LEU A 38 -4.55 -34.50 6.34
CA LEU A 38 -4.43 -35.21 5.06
C LEU A 38 -4.02 -34.27 3.92
N ALA A 39 -4.29 -32.97 4.04
CA ALA A 39 -3.77 -31.94 3.14
C ALA A 39 -2.24 -31.92 3.09
N GLN A 40 -1.57 -32.03 4.25
CA GLN A 40 -0.12 -32.09 4.33
C GLN A 40 0.41 -33.41 3.75
N THR A 41 -0.27 -34.51 4.04
CA THR A 41 0.07 -35.81 3.44
C THR A 41 -0.06 -35.77 1.90
N ALA A 42 -1.12 -35.13 1.39
CA ALA A 42 -1.31 -34.91 -0.04
C ALA A 42 -0.18 -34.06 -0.64
N ALA A 43 0.23 -32.98 0.03
CA ALA A 43 1.37 -32.16 -0.39
C ALA A 43 2.67 -32.97 -0.48
N HIS A 44 2.95 -33.79 0.53
CA HIS A 44 4.17 -34.60 0.58
C HIS A 44 4.19 -35.68 -0.52
N LEU A 45 3.04 -36.33 -0.77
CA LEU A 45 2.95 -37.41 -1.75
C LEU A 45 2.83 -36.93 -3.19
N THR A 46 2.27 -35.73 -3.44
CA THR A 46 2.22 -35.13 -4.78
C THR A 46 3.56 -34.51 -5.20
N ALA A 47 4.35 -34.01 -4.26
CA ALA A 47 5.61 -33.32 -4.53
C ALA A 47 6.59 -34.09 -5.45
N PRO A 48 6.90 -35.38 -5.24
CA PRO A 48 7.81 -36.14 -6.10
C PRO A 48 7.34 -36.28 -7.55
N TRP A 49 6.03 -36.20 -7.80
CA TRP A 49 5.44 -36.31 -9.13
C TRP A 49 5.34 -34.97 -9.84
N LEU A 50 5.26 -33.88 -9.08
CA LEU A 50 5.32 -32.52 -9.60
C LEU A 50 6.75 -32.13 -9.96
N ARG A 51 7.76 -32.64 -9.25
CA ARG A 51 9.19 -32.33 -9.51
C ARG A 51 9.63 -32.58 -10.99
N PRO A 52 9.35 -33.74 -11.63
CA PRO A 52 9.69 -33.98 -13.03
C PRO A 52 8.86 -33.16 -14.02
N LEU A 53 7.60 -32.89 -13.69
CA LEU A 53 6.75 -32.00 -14.49
C LEU A 53 7.23 -30.55 -14.46
N LEU A 54 7.91 -30.18 -13.36
CA LEU A 54 8.54 -28.89 -13.13
C LEU A 54 10.04 -28.86 -13.54
N ARG A 55 10.62 -29.99 -13.97
CA ARG A 55 12.01 -30.13 -14.43
C ARG A 55 12.06 -30.97 -15.72
N PRO A 56 12.14 -30.37 -16.91
CA PRO A 56 12.09 -31.11 -18.16
C PRO A 56 13.36 -31.98 -18.32
N GLN A 57 13.20 -33.27 -18.61
CA GLN A 57 14.34 -34.17 -18.87
C GLN A 57 14.99 -33.91 -20.25
N ASP A 58 14.22 -33.39 -21.22
CA ASP A 58 14.66 -33.11 -22.61
C ASP A 58 14.37 -31.65 -23.06
N GLY A 59 14.18 -30.72 -22.12
CA GLY A 59 13.87 -29.31 -22.43
C GLY A 59 12.44 -29.01 -22.90
N ARG A 60 11.56 -30.02 -23.00
CA ARG A 60 10.13 -29.87 -23.30
C ARG A 60 9.28 -29.96 -22.03
N TRP A 61 8.33 -29.02 -21.91
CA TRP A 61 7.40 -28.93 -20.78
C TRP A 61 6.02 -29.45 -21.19
N ASP A 62 5.66 -30.65 -20.74
CA ASP A 62 4.38 -31.28 -21.10
C ASP A 62 3.16 -30.48 -20.62
N ILE A 63 3.28 -29.75 -19.51
CA ILE A 63 2.20 -28.93 -18.97
C ILE A 63 1.91 -27.70 -19.85
N LEU A 64 2.91 -27.19 -20.58
CA LEU A 64 2.74 -26.08 -21.52
C LEU A 64 2.11 -26.51 -22.85
N GLN A 65 2.24 -27.79 -23.21
CA GLN A 65 1.60 -28.36 -24.39
C GLN A 65 0.10 -28.61 -24.16
N ARG A 66 -0.36 -28.61 -22.90
CA ARG A 66 -1.74 -28.98 -22.51
C ARG A 66 -2.30 -28.06 -21.40
N PRO A 67 -2.63 -26.79 -21.73
CA PRO A 67 -3.04 -25.78 -20.73
C PRO A 67 -4.35 -26.12 -20.00
N ALA A 68 -5.30 -26.78 -20.66
CA ALA A 68 -6.55 -27.22 -20.00
C ALA A 68 -6.27 -28.28 -18.91
N TRP A 69 -5.32 -29.19 -19.16
CA TRP A 69 -4.90 -30.19 -18.19
C TRP A 69 -4.12 -29.54 -17.03
N ALA A 70 -3.28 -28.54 -17.33
CA ALA A 70 -2.56 -27.76 -16.33
C ALA A 70 -3.50 -27.06 -15.33
N LEU A 71 -4.54 -26.42 -15.86
CA LEU A 71 -5.54 -25.72 -15.05
C LEU A 71 -6.35 -26.69 -14.20
N ALA A 72 -6.79 -27.81 -14.77
CA ALA A 72 -7.50 -28.86 -14.03
C ALA A 72 -6.61 -29.43 -12.89
N LEU A 73 -5.33 -29.68 -13.17
CA LEU A 73 -4.37 -30.15 -12.18
C LEU A 73 -4.23 -29.17 -11.01
N VAL A 74 -4.10 -27.88 -11.32
CA VAL A 74 -3.97 -26.81 -10.33
C VAL A 74 -5.24 -26.68 -9.47
N GLN A 75 -6.42 -26.73 -10.09
CA GLN A 75 -7.70 -26.66 -9.38
C GLN A 75 -7.89 -27.83 -8.42
N SER A 76 -7.54 -29.04 -8.87
CA SER A 76 -7.61 -30.22 -8.00
C SER A 76 -6.56 -30.20 -6.90
N LEU A 77 -5.34 -29.70 -7.15
CA LEU A 77 -4.34 -29.48 -6.10
C LEU A 77 -4.84 -28.46 -5.07
N ARG A 78 -5.45 -27.36 -5.50
CA ARG A 78 -6.07 -26.37 -4.60
C ARG A 78 -7.14 -27.03 -3.71
N ASN A 79 -8.00 -27.84 -4.31
CA ASN A 79 -9.06 -28.53 -3.58
C ASN A 79 -8.51 -29.44 -2.46
N ILE A 80 -7.51 -30.27 -2.76
CA ILE A 80 -6.97 -31.22 -1.77
C ILE A 80 -6.06 -30.59 -0.72
N LEU A 81 -5.45 -29.43 -1.02
CA LEU A 81 -4.50 -28.74 -0.14
C LEU A 81 -5.15 -27.68 0.75
N GLN A 82 -6.37 -27.24 0.43
CA GLN A 82 -7.12 -26.30 1.25
C GLN A 82 -7.44 -26.92 2.63
N GLU A 83 -6.89 -26.31 3.68
CA GLU A 83 -7.10 -26.65 5.09
C GLU A 83 -8.38 -25.92 5.60
N GLU A 84 -9.17 -26.57 6.47
CA GLU A 84 -10.36 -25.94 7.10
C GLU A 84 -9.93 -24.95 8.21
N GLU A 85 -10.68 -23.85 8.38
CA GLU A 85 -10.33 -22.70 9.23
C GLU A 85 -10.06 -23.04 10.72
N ASP A 86 -10.58 -24.16 11.23
CA ASP A 86 -10.47 -24.57 12.64
C ASP A 86 -9.30 -25.56 12.92
N ALA A 87 -8.42 -25.82 11.95
CA ALA A 87 -7.32 -26.77 12.13
C ALA A 87 -6.24 -26.20 13.09
N PRO A 88 -5.78 -26.95 14.10
CA PRO A 88 -4.75 -26.49 15.04
C PRO A 88 -3.41 -26.30 14.31
N SER A 89 -3.04 -25.04 14.05
CA SER A 89 -1.83 -24.66 13.31
C SER A 89 -0.57 -24.73 14.18
N ALA A 90 -0.12 -25.94 14.50
CA ALA A 90 1.17 -26.17 15.15
C ALA A 90 2.32 -26.44 14.16
N GLY A 91 2.07 -26.39 12.83
CA GLY A 91 3.03 -26.78 11.79
C GLY A 91 2.91 -25.99 10.49
N MET A 92 3.83 -26.27 9.55
CA MET A 92 3.88 -25.65 8.22
C MET A 92 2.63 -26.03 7.41
N SER A 93 1.90 -25.05 6.87
CA SER A 93 0.71 -25.29 6.04
C SER A 93 1.03 -26.21 4.86
N ALA A 94 0.06 -27.03 4.44
CA ALA A 94 0.19 -27.93 3.29
C ALA A 94 0.75 -27.25 2.02
N TYR A 95 0.40 -25.98 1.79
CA TYR A 95 0.96 -25.18 0.68
C TYR A 95 2.44 -24.87 0.87
N ALA A 96 2.83 -24.40 2.05
CA ALA A 96 4.21 -24.06 2.37
C ALA A 96 5.10 -25.32 2.33
N MET A 97 4.57 -26.47 2.77
CA MET A 97 5.26 -27.75 2.70
C MET A 97 5.39 -28.28 1.27
N LEU A 98 4.38 -28.07 0.41
CA LEU A 98 4.50 -28.39 -1.02
C LEU A 98 5.62 -27.57 -1.65
N ILE A 99 5.66 -26.25 -1.39
CA ILE A 99 6.64 -25.32 -1.94
C ILE A 99 8.06 -25.69 -1.47
N ASP A 100 8.29 -25.90 -0.17
CA ASP A 100 9.62 -26.28 0.34
C ASP A 100 10.08 -27.64 -0.23
N ASN A 101 9.16 -28.60 -0.34
CA ASN A 101 9.47 -29.92 -0.90
C ASN A 101 9.59 -29.96 -2.42
N THR A 102 9.24 -28.90 -3.15
CA THR A 102 9.30 -28.93 -4.62
C THR A 102 10.26 -27.89 -5.18
N TRP A 103 10.40 -26.71 -4.56
CA TRP A 103 10.94 -25.51 -5.21
C TRP A 103 12.24 -24.98 -4.60
N LYS A 104 12.69 -25.51 -3.45
CA LYS A 104 13.89 -25.06 -2.71
C LYS A 104 15.18 -24.97 -3.55
N ASP A 105 15.32 -25.83 -4.58
CA ASP A 105 16.55 -25.97 -5.38
C ASP A 105 16.38 -25.71 -6.88
N THR A 106 15.23 -25.20 -7.36
CA THR A 106 15.01 -25.00 -8.81
C THR A 106 14.17 -23.79 -9.16
N LEU A 107 14.83 -22.69 -9.53
CA LEU A 107 14.26 -21.58 -10.29
C LEU A 107 15.25 -21.26 -11.41
N PRO A 108 14.89 -21.46 -12.71
CA PRO A 108 14.30 -20.34 -13.47
C PRO A 108 13.31 -20.79 -14.60
N PRO A 109 12.95 -19.91 -15.57
CA PRO A 109 11.68 -19.21 -15.75
C PRO A 109 10.79 -19.88 -16.82
N SER A 110 9.82 -20.70 -16.42
CA SER A 110 8.84 -21.26 -17.38
C SER A 110 7.46 -20.66 -17.16
N ALA A 111 6.68 -20.58 -18.25
CA ALA A 111 5.33 -20.01 -18.25
C ALA A 111 4.36 -20.71 -17.26
N LEU A 112 4.74 -21.83 -16.65
CA LEU A 112 4.01 -22.50 -15.56
C LEU A 112 4.31 -21.94 -14.19
N ALA A 113 5.57 -21.61 -13.90
CA ALA A 113 5.90 -20.82 -12.71
C ALA A 113 5.19 -19.47 -12.83
N PHE A 114 5.12 -18.89 -14.04
CA PHE A 114 4.28 -17.73 -14.31
C PHE A 114 2.78 -18.04 -14.11
N ILE A 115 2.20 -19.10 -14.67
CA ILE A 115 0.75 -19.37 -14.51
C ILE A 115 0.39 -19.68 -13.04
N ILE A 116 1.16 -20.50 -12.33
CA ILE A 116 0.88 -20.82 -10.92
C ILE A 116 1.09 -19.58 -10.05
N LEU A 117 2.16 -18.82 -10.29
CA LEU A 117 2.38 -17.58 -9.55
C LEU A 117 1.29 -16.55 -9.86
N GLU A 118 1.03 -16.25 -11.13
CA GLU A 118 0.10 -15.20 -11.57
C GLU A 118 -1.38 -15.57 -11.46
N LYS A 119 -1.74 -16.85 -11.57
CA LYS A 119 -3.15 -17.29 -11.56
C LYS A 119 -3.58 -17.95 -10.25
N VAL A 120 -2.66 -18.29 -9.35
CA VAL A 120 -2.98 -18.96 -8.08
C VAL A 120 -2.38 -18.21 -6.90
N VAL A 121 -1.07 -17.98 -6.89
CA VAL A 121 -0.39 -17.38 -5.72
C VAL A 121 -0.70 -15.90 -5.60
N MET A 122 -0.59 -15.14 -6.69
CA MET A 122 -0.81 -13.69 -6.71
C MET A 122 -2.26 -13.30 -6.39
N PRO A 123 -3.31 -13.95 -6.96
CA PRO A 123 -4.69 -13.61 -6.61
C PRO A 123 -5.04 -13.88 -5.15
N GLU A 124 -4.56 -14.98 -4.57
CA GLU A 124 -4.79 -15.30 -3.15
C GLU A 124 -3.99 -14.36 -2.24
N LEU A 125 -2.73 -14.06 -2.59
CA LEU A 125 -1.91 -13.09 -1.87
C LEU A 125 -2.56 -11.69 -1.87
N VAL A 126 -3.04 -11.25 -3.04
CA VAL A 126 -3.77 -9.98 -3.18
C VAL A 126 -5.03 -10.01 -2.33
N ALA A 127 -5.85 -11.07 -2.41
CA ALA A 127 -7.08 -11.18 -1.62
C ALA A 127 -6.82 -11.12 -0.11
N ASP A 128 -5.81 -11.84 0.38
CA ASP A 128 -5.44 -11.90 1.79
C ASP A 128 -4.83 -10.57 2.30
N VAL A 129 -4.03 -9.90 1.47
CA VAL A 129 -3.52 -8.55 1.75
C VAL A 129 -4.64 -7.52 1.77
N VAL A 130 -5.56 -7.57 0.81
CA VAL A 130 -6.69 -6.65 0.68
C VAL A 130 -7.70 -6.84 1.82
N ASP A 131 -8.00 -8.08 2.21
CA ASP A 131 -8.89 -8.38 3.34
C ASP A 131 -8.30 -7.87 4.66
N ARG A 132 -7.02 -8.17 4.93
CA ARG A 132 -6.32 -7.63 6.10
C ARG A 132 -6.26 -6.10 6.08
N ALA A 133 -6.01 -5.49 4.90
CA ALA A 133 -6.00 -4.03 4.75
C ALA A 133 -7.36 -3.45 5.14
N SER A 134 -8.43 -4.00 4.57
CA SER A 134 -9.81 -3.58 4.81
C SER A 134 -10.20 -3.66 6.28
N GLN A 135 -9.81 -4.73 6.97
CA GLN A 135 -10.18 -4.96 8.37
C GLN A 135 -9.30 -4.19 9.36
N ARG A 136 -7.98 -4.11 9.14
CA ARG A 136 -7.00 -3.65 10.15
C ARG A 136 -6.50 -2.22 9.95
N LEU A 137 -6.80 -1.56 8.84
CA LEU A 137 -6.49 -0.13 8.66
C LEU A 137 -7.18 0.76 9.72
N GLY A 138 -8.19 0.26 10.45
CA GLY A 138 -8.83 0.91 11.59
C GLY A 138 -8.14 0.76 12.95
N GLU A 139 -7.25 -0.22 13.13
CA GLU A 139 -6.71 -0.65 14.44
C GLU A 139 -5.27 -0.14 14.70
N PRO A 140 -4.73 -0.22 15.95
CA PRO A 140 -3.32 0.06 16.23
C PRO A 140 -2.41 -0.90 15.45
N VAL A 141 -1.43 -0.34 14.75
CA VAL A 141 -0.91 -0.85 13.47
C VAL A 141 0.32 -1.75 13.62
N ASP A 142 0.30 -2.92 12.97
CA ASP A 142 1.52 -3.65 12.60
C ASP A 142 2.26 -2.92 11.45
N PRO A 143 3.60 -2.79 11.48
CA PRO A 143 4.34 -2.08 10.43
C PRO A 143 4.05 -2.61 9.01
N ALA A 144 3.96 -1.73 8.02
CA ALA A 144 3.75 -2.08 6.61
C ALA A 144 4.78 -3.10 6.08
N SER A 145 6.00 -3.09 6.63
CA SER A 145 7.01 -4.10 6.35
C SER A 145 6.54 -5.51 6.69
N VAL A 146 5.79 -5.73 7.78
CA VAL A 146 5.29 -7.07 8.16
C VAL A 146 4.37 -7.67 7.08
N TRP A 147 3.70 -6.82 6.29
CA TRP A 147 2.73 -7.25 5.29
C TRP A 147 3.40 -7.73 4.00
N VAL A 148 4.54 -7.12 3.66
CA VAL A 148 5.23 -7.31 2.38
C VAL A 148 6.55 -8.07 2.54
N SER A 149 7.29 -7.82 3.62
CA SER A 149 8.62 -8.40 3.87
C SER A 149 8.69 -9.93 3.85
N PRO A 150 7.67 -10.70 4.30
CA PRO A 150 7.70 -12.15 4.16
C PRO A 150 7.78 -12.62 2.70
N TRP A 151 7.33 -11.82 1.74
CA TRP A 151 7.19 -12.19 0.33
C TRP A 151 8.34 -11.70 -0.55
N ILE A 152 9.06 -10.66 -0.12
CA ILE A 152 10.18 -10.07 -0.88
C ILE A 152 11.25 -11.11 -1.24
N PRO A 153 11.71 -12.01 -0.34
CA PRO A 153 12.71 -13.03 -0.68
C PRO A 153 12.26 -14.05 -1.72
N HIS A 154 10.95 -14.19 -1.93
CA HIS A 154 10.36 -15.25 -2.77
C HIS A 154 9.87 -14.74 -4.13
N LEU A 155 9.32 -13.53 -4.18
CA LEU A 155 8.71 -12.96 -5.37
C LEU A 155 9.59 -11.89 -6.03
N GLY A 156 10.50 -11.29 -5.26
CA GLY A 156 11.24 -10.10 -5.68
C GLY A 156 10.36 -8.85 -5.70
N VAL A 157 10.99 -7.68 -5.73
CA VAL A 157 10.30 -6.38 -5.65
C VAL A 157 9.43 -6.13 -6.89
N ASP A 158 9.92 -6.47 -8.08
CA ASP A 158 9.23 -6.17 -9.35
C ASP A 158 7.89 -6.90 -9.50
N ARG A 159 7.78 -8.14 -8.99
CA ARG A 159 6.53 -8.91 -9.07
C ARG A 159 5.49 -8.48 -8.04
N LEU A 160 5.90 -7.78 -6.99
CA LEU A 160 5.01 -7.26 -5.96
C LEU A 160 4.36 -5.93 -6.36
N HIS A 161 4.74 -5.33 -7.49
CA HIS A 161 4.17 -4.06 -7.97
C HIS A 161 2.63 -4.09 -8.06
N GLY A 162 2.04 -5.17 -8.57
CA GLY A 162 0.58 -5.34 -8.59
C GLY A 162 -0.05 -5.32 -7.19
N VAL A 163 0.60 -6.00 -6.22
CA VAL A 163 0.18 -6.00 -4.81
C VAL A 163 0.30 -4.59 -4.21
N TYR A 164 1.33 -3.82 -4.57
CA TYR A 164 1.47 -2.43 -4.13
C TYR A 164 0.34 -1.55 -4.64
N LEU A 165 -0.09 -1.71 -5.90
CA LEU A 165 -1.22 -0.99 -6.47
C LEU A 165 -2.55 -1.34 -5.77
N ASP A 166 -2.76 -2.61 -5.41
CA ASP A 166 -3.97 -3.04 -4.69
C ASP A 166 -4.02 -2.47 -3.27
N ILE A 167 -2.88 -2.51 -2.55
CA ILE A 167 -2.74 -1.87 -1.23
C ILE A 167 -2.97 -0.36 -1.33
N ALA A 168 -2.37 0.29 -2.34
CA ALA A 168 -2.56 1.71 -2.60
C ALA A 168 -4.03 2.06 -2.81
N GLY A 169 -4.78 1.21 -3.52
CA GLY A 169 -6.23 1.34 -3.69
C GLY A 169 -7.03 1.21 -2.39
N GLU A 170 -6.66 0.27 -1.51
CA GLU A 170 -7.30 0.14 -0.19
C GLU A 170 -6.99 1.31 0.75
N LEU A 171 -5.73 1.75 0.78
CA LEU A 171 -5.33 2.97 1.49
C LEU A 171 -6.13 4.17 0.97
N GLY A 172 -6.30 4.25 -0.35
CA GLY A 172 -7.13 5.25 -1.02
C GLY A 172 -8.58 5.24 -0.58
N ARG A 173 -9.21 4.05 -0.52
CA ARG A 173 -10.57 3.86 0.01
C ARG A 173 -10.66 4.29 1.46
N TRP A 174 -9.71 3.87 2.30
CA TRP A 174 -9.66 4.24 3.70
C TRP A 174 -9.53 5.77 3.89
N MET A 175 -8.71 6.45 3.08
CA MET A 175 -8.55 7.91 3.11
C MET A 175 -9.75 8.69 2.55
N LYS A 176 -10.63 8.05 1.77
CA LYS A 176 -11.75 8.72 1.12
C LYS A 176 -12.67 9.39 2.14
N GLY A 177 -12.94 10.68 1.93
CA GLY A 177 -13.78 11.49 2.82
C GLY A 177 -13.14 11.90 4.14
N ARG A 178 -11.90 11.50 4.42
CA ARG A 178 -11.12 11.93 5.59
C ARG A 178 -10.27 13.17 5.25
N ASP A 179 -9.82 13.86 6.29
CA ASP A 179 -8.87 14.98 6.23
C ASP A 179 -7.57 14.59 6.95
N VAL A 180 -6.57 15.48 6.95
CA VAL A 180 -5.27 15.20 7.60
C VAL A 180 -5.36 14.99 9.11
N THR A 181 -6.44 15.44 9.78
CA THR A 181 -6.65 15.26 11.22
C THR A 181 -7.18 13.87 11.55
N ARG A 182 -7.98 13.29 10.64
CA ARG A 182 -8.57 11.95 10.77
C ARG A 182 -7.75 10.85 10.11
N CYS A 183 -6.85 11.21 9.20
CA CYS A 183 -5.85 10.30 8.65
C CYS A 183 -4.58 10.34 9.49
N ALA A 184 -4.20 9.21 10.08
CA ALA A 184 -2.94 9.11 10.81
C ALA A 184 -1.75 9.14 9.83
N TYR A 185 -0.94 10.21 9.87
CA TYR A 185 0.28 10.37 9.05
C TYR A 185 1.19 9.12 9.08
N GLY A 186 1.35 8.51 10.26
CA GLY A 186 2.15 7.30 10.44
C GLY A 186 1.66 6.11 9.61
N LYS A 187 0.34 5.99 9.40
CA LYS A 187 -0.26 4.91 8.61
C LYS A 187 0.06 4.99 7.13
N VAL A 188 0.23 6.20 6.60
CA VAL A 188 0.53 6.43 5.18
C VAL A 188 2.04 6.50 4.93
N SER A 189 2.78 7.22 5.79
CA SER A 189 4.22 7.44 5.62
C SER A 189 5.06 6.15 5.65
N GLN A 190 4.62 5.12 6.39
CA GLN A 190 5.29 3.81 6.40
C GLN A 190 5.40 3.15 5.02
N TRP A 191 4.48 3.46 4.10
CA TRP A 191 4.49 2.90 2.75
C TRP A 191 5.48 3.59 1.81
N LYS A 192 6.00 4.77 2.17
CA LYS A 192 6.99 5.51 1.38
C LYS A 192 8.31 4.75 1.22
N GLY A 193 8.66 3.92 2.20
CA GLY A 193 9.86 3.07 2.16
C GLY A 193 9.61 1.65 1.64
N VAL A 194 8.36 1.29 1.36
CA VAL A 194 7.94 -0.05 0.91
C VAL A 194 7.60 -0.06 -0.57
N PHE A 195 6.89 0.97 -1.04
CA PHE A 195 6.55 1.11 -2.46
C PHE A 195 7.78 1.54 -3.27
N ASP A 196 7.85 1.05 -4.50
CA ASP A 196 8.78 1.59 -5.47
C ASP A 196 8.40 3.04 -5.84
N PRO A 197 9.36 3.84 -6.37
CA PRO A 197 9.11 5.24 -6.67
C PRO A 197 7.94 5.50 -7.63
N GLU A 198 7.68 4.60 -8.57
CA GLU A 198 6.62 4.73 -9.57
C GLU A 198 5.25 4.51 -8.92
N THR A 199 5.08 3.43 -8.15
CA THR A 199 3.85 3.21 -7.37
C THR A 199 3.61 4.30 -6.33
N TRP A 200 4.67 4.79 -5.67
CA TRP A 200 4.53 5.89 -4.72
C TRP A 200 4.04 7.17 -5.40
N ASP A 201 4.61 7.53 -6.55
CA ASP A 201 4.16 8.68 -7.33
C ASP A 201 2.72 8.48 -7.82
N GLU A 202 2.35 7.29 -8.29
CA GLU A 202 0.98 6.97 -8.72
C GLU A 202 -0.03 7.10 -7.57
N PHE A 203 0.28 6.54 -6.40
CA PHE A 203 -0.55 6.62 -5.19
C PHE A 203 -0.74 8.06 -4.70
N VAL A 204 0.33 8.85 -4.69
CA VAL A 204 0.30 10.24 -4.23
C VAL A 204 -0.42 11.14 -5.25
N THR A 205 -0.24 10.90 -6.54
CA THR A 205 -0.53 11.88 -7.61
C THR A 205 -1.64 11.42 -8.57
N VAL A 206 -1.52 10.23 -9.17
CA VAL A 206 -2.42 9.71 -10.22
C VAL A 206 -3.74 9.22 -9.64
N GLN A 207 -3.71 8.49 -8.53
CA GLN A 207 -4.91 7.99 -7.86
C GLN A 207 -5.55 9.00 -6.91
N ARG A 208 -4.92 10.18 -6.75
CA ARG A 208 -5.43 11.33 -5.98
C ARG A 208 -5.85 10.95 -4.55
N HIS A 209 -5.05 10.16 -3.85
CA HIS A 209 -5.41 9.77 -2.49
C HIS A 209 -4.84 10.72 -1.43
N VAL A 210 -3.61 11.22 -1.62
CA VAL A 210 -2.97 12.13 -0.67
C VAL A 210 -3.27 13.60 -0.97
N VAL A 211 -3.16 14.01 -2.25
CA VAL A 211 -3.34 15.41 -2.66
C VAL A 211 -4.72 15.98 -2.31
N PRO A 212 -5.86 15.29 -2.54
CA PRO A 212 -7.17 15.80 -2.14
C PRO A 212 -7.41 15.83 -0.64
N VAL A 213 -6.76 14.96 0.15
CA VAL A 213 -6.81 15.00 1.61
C VAL A 213 -6.13 16.28 2.10
N VAL A 214 -4.97 16.60 1.52
CA VAL A 214 -4.23 17.85 1.78
C VAL A 214 -5.03 19.08 1.35
N SER A 215 -5.53 19.12 0.11
CA SER A 215 -6.36 20.23 -0.40
C SER A 215 -7.61 20.45 0.45
N ARG A 216 -8.36 19.39 0.80
CA ARG A 216 -9.55 19.50 1.66
C ARG A 216 -9.22 20.08 3.03
N SER A 217 -8.07 19.74 3.58
CA SER A 217 -7.61 20.25 4.88
C SER A 217 -7.16 21.71 4.84
N LEU A 218 -6.87 22.24 3.64
CA LEU A 218 -6.54 23.64 3.39
C LEU A 218 -7.75 24.49 2.97
N ARG A 219 -8.95 23.90 2.85
CA ARG A 219 -10.16 24.65 2.47
C ARG A 219 -10.64 25.61 3.54
N ASP A 220 -10.51 25.27 4.80
CA ASP A 220 -10.91 26.13 5.92
C ASP A 220 -9.82 26.24 6.99
N PRO A 221 -8.65 26.82 6.65
CA PRO A 221 -7.57 26.98 7.60
C PRO A 221 -7.93 28.15 8.53
N THR A 222 -8.03 27.90 9.83
CA THR A 222 -8.17 28.99 10.81
C THR A 222 -6.85 29.76 10.93
N ILE A 223 -6.66 30.77 10.07
CA ILE A 223 -5.48 31.65 10.10
C ILE A 223 -5.79 32.82 11.04
N SER A 224 -5.45 32.67 12.32
CA SER A 224 -5.68 33.73 13.30
C SER A 224 -4.63 34.84 13.17
N PRO A 225 -5.05 36.12 13.18
CA PRO A 225 -4.14 37.26 13.28
C PRO A 225 -3.35 37.28 14.60
N THR A 226 -3.92 36.75 15.69
CA THR A 226 -3.41 36.99 17.06
C THR A 226 -3.14 35.73 17.89
N ARG A 227 -3.50 34.54 17.41
CA ARG A 227 -3.17 33.26 18.09
C ARG A 227 -2.40 32.31 17.19
N THR A 228 -1.18 32.01 17.61
CA THR A 228 -0.37 30.89 17.12
C THR A 228 -1.04 29.56 17.49
N TRP A 229 -1.20 28.70 16.49
CA TRP A 229 -1.58 27.28 16.55
C TRP A 229 -2.62 26.91 17.64
N GLY A 230 -3.90 27.16 17.37
CA GLY A 230 -5.00 26.51 18.09
C GLY A 230 -5.35 25.14 17.50
N GLY A 231 -6.10 24.30 18.23
CA GLY A 231 -6.53 22.97 17.76
C GLY A 231 -7.36 22.94 16.47
N SER A 232 -7.76 24.10 15.94
CA SER A 232 -8.48 24.23 14.66
C SER A 232 -7.58 24.51 13.45
N ASN A 233 -6.27 24.82 13.64
CA ASN A 233 -5.38 25.12 12.53
C ASN A 233 -4.70 23.85 12.02
N THR A 234 -5.14 23.37 10.86
CA THR A 234 -4.65 22.16 10.20
C THR A 234 -3.30 22.35 9.50
N PHE A 235 -2.83 23.58 9.31
CA PHE A 235 -1.68 23.87 8.44
C PHE A 235 -0.36 23.19 8.83
N PRO A 236 0.07 23.11 10.12
CA PRO A 236 1.31 22.40 10.47
C PRO A 236 1.20 20.91 10.15
N LEU A 237 0.01 20.34 10.34
CA LEU A 237 -0.27 18.96 9.98
C LEU A 237 -0.24 18.79 8.46
N VAL A 238 -0.82 19.72 7.69
CA VAL A 238 -0.70 19.73 6.23
C VAL A 238 0.77 19.80 5.79
N MET A 239 1.60 20.65 6.41
CA MET A 239 3.03 20.73 6.09
C MET A 239 3.78 19.44 6.44
N ARG A 240 3.38 18.74 7.53
CA ARG A 240 3.89 17.39 7.81
C ARG A 240 3.54 16.42 6.69
N TRP A 241 2.32 16.49 6.14
CA TRP A 241 1.90 15.68 4.99
C TRP A 241 2.58 16.11 3.68
N ALA A 242 3.00 17.37 3.54
CA ALA A 242 3.76 17.83 2.37
C ALA A 242 5.10 17.07 2.19
N LEU A 243 5.68 16.50 3.25
CA LEU A 243 6.85 15.60 3.17
C LEU A 243 6.59 14.32 2.35
N LEU A 244 5.33 13.98 2.12
CA LEU A 244 4.90 12.84 1.30
C LEU A 244 4.63 13.22 -0.15
N VAL A 245 4.47 14.52 -0.45
CA VAL A 245 4.00 15.02 -1.75
C VAL A 245 5.14 15.78 -2.44
N PRO A 246 5.51 15.41 -3.68
CA PRO A 246 6.49 16.19 -4.44
C PRO A 246 6.07 17.66 -4.61
N ALA A 247 7.01 18.59 -4.51
CA ALA A 247 6.76 20.03 -4.57
C ALA A 247 5.93 20.44 -5.81
N ARG A 248 6.19 19.81 -6.97
CA ARG A 248 5.46 20.06 -8.22
C ARG A 248 3.93 19.91 -8.11
N TYR A 249 3.43 19.09 -7.19
CA TYR A 249 1.98 18.94 -6.93
C TYR A 249 1.51 19.74 -5.72
N MET A 250 2.37 19.92 -4.72
CA MET A 250 2.00 20.66 -3.51
C MET A 250 1.88 22.17 -3.76
N VAL A 251 2.72 22.74 -4.62
CA VAL A 251 2.72 24.19 -4.91
C VAL A 251 1.39 24.65 -5.55
N PRO A 252 0.85 24.01 -6.61
CA PRO A 252 -0.46 24.38 -7.14
C PRO A 252 -1.60 24.29 -6.10
N VAL A 253 -1.53 23.34 -5.18
CA VAL A 253 -2.52 23.20 -4.09
C VAL A 253 -2.43 24.37 -3.12
N LEU A 254 -1.21 24.82 -2.78
CA LEU A 254 -1.03 25.99 -1.92
C LEU A 254 -1.48 27.30 -2.59
N GLU A 255 -1.22 27.44 -3.89
CA GLU A 255 -1.69 28.57 -4.72
C GLU A 255 -3.21 28.69 -4.69
N SER A 256 -3.90 27.58 -4.95
CA SER A 256 -5.37 27.53 -5.01
C SER A 256 -6.06 27.60 -3.64
N GLU A 257 -5.53 26.93 -2.61
CA GLU A 257 -6.28 26.72 -1.36
C GLU A 257 -5.79 27.58 -0.18
N PHE A 258 -4.53 28.05 -0.18
CA PHE A 258 -3.90 28.64 1.01
C PHE A 258 -3.47 30.11 0.85
N PHE A 259 -2.67 30.44 -0.16
CA PHE A 259 -1.96 31.73 -0.18
C PHE A 259 -2.88 32.95 -0.20
N ALA A 260 -4.02 32.89 -0.92
CA ALA A 260 -5.01 33.96 -0.90
C ALA A 260 -5.57 34.21 0.52
N LYS A 261 -5.92 33.13 1.24
CA LYS A 261 -6.46 33.20 2.61
C LYS A 261 -5.41 33.70 3.60
N TRP A 262 -4.16 33.26 3.43
CA TRP A 262 -3.06 33.74 4.25
C TRP A 262 -2.81 35.24 4.05
N ARG A 263 -2.75 35.72 2.81
CA ARG A 263 -2.64 37.16 2.50
C ARG A 263 -3.82 37.95 3.06
N TYR A 264 -5.03 37.42 2.95
CA TYR A 264 -6.22 38.02 3.55
C TYR A 264 -6.05 38.19 5.05
N ALA A 265 -5.54 37.18 5.77
CA ALA A 265 -5.32 37.25 7.21
C ALA A 265 -4.17 38.20 7.63
N VAL A 266 -3.16 38.40 6.77
CA VAL A 266 -2.10 39.38 6.98
C VAL A 266 -2.67 40.79 7.04
N TYR A 267 -3.68 41.12 6.24
CA TYR A 267 -4.25 42.47 6.19
C TYR A 267 -4.82 42.97 7.54
N PRO A 268 -5.81 42.30 8.19
CA PRO A 268 -6.32 42.74 9.49
C PRO A 268 -5.25 42.61 10.59
N PHE A 269 -4.32 41.66 10.46
CA PHE A 269 -3.17 41.59 11.35
C PHE A 269 -2.34 42.88 11.33
N VAL A 270 -2.02 43.43 10.17
CA VAL A 270 -1.19 44.64 10.09
C VAL A 270 -1.98 45.93 10.27
N THR A 271 -3.27 45.96 9.91
CA THR A 271 -4.09 47.19 9.93
C THR A 271 -4.91 47.38 11.20
N GLU A 272 -5.46 46.31 11.77
CA GLU A 272 -6.31 46.36 12.97
C GLU A 272 -5.51 46.05 14.24
N VAL A 273 -4.80 44.92 14.26
CA VAL A 273 -4.01 44.50 15.44
C VAL A 273 -2.80 45.40 15.64
N ARG A 274 -2.18 45.86 14.53
CA ARG A 274 -0.99 46.75 14.52
C ARG A 274 0.12 46.27 15.46
N PRO A 275 0.63 45.04 15.28
CA PRO A 275 1.69 44.50 16.10
C PRO A 275 2.96 45.36 15.99
N ILE A 276 3.72 45.46 17.08
CA ILE A 276 5.07 46.02 17.02
C ILE A 276 5.94 45.22 16.03
N PRO A 277 6.91 45.83 15.33
CA PRO A 277 7.68 45.18 14.26
C PRO A 277 8.28 43.82 14.65
N GLY A 278 8.83 43.71 15.86
CA GLY A 278 9.38 42.44 16.37
C GLY A 278 8.33 41.32 16.47
N LYS A 279 7.10 41.62 16.89
CA LYS A 279 6.02 40.62 16.95
C LYS A 279 5.52 40.24 15.56
N ALA A 280 5.48 41.20 14.63
CA ALA A 280 5.10 40.94 13.24
C ALA A 280 6.12 40.03 12.54
N ALA A 281 7.42 40.26 12.77
CA ALA A 281 8.50 39.42 12.27
C ALA A 281 8.42 37.99 12.82
N VAL A 282 8.19 37.83 14.13
CA VAL A 282 8.02 36.50 14.76
C VAL A 282 6.81 35.77 14.19
N TRP A 283 5.68 36.46 13.97
CA TRP A 283 4.49 35.87 13.36
C TRP A 283 4.77 35.37 11.95
N TYR A 284 5.39 36.19 11.09
CA TYR A 284 5.76 35.79 9.73
C TYR A 284 6.71 34.59 9.73
N GLN A 285 7.75 34.65 10.58
CA GLN A 285 8.73 33.58 10.69
C GLN A 285 8.09 32.25 11.10
N SER A 286 7.13 32.30 12.04
CA SER A 286 6.39 31.12 12.50
C SER A 286 5.62 30.41 11.37
N TRP A 287 5.15 31.14 10.36
CA TRP A 287 4.52 30.55 9.16
C TRP A 287 5.57 30.03 8.18
N LYS A 288 6.62 30.82 7.93
CA LYS A 288 7.71 30.46 7.00
C LYS A 288 8.42 29.17 7.42
N ASP A 289 8.65 28.99 8.72
CA ASP A 289 9.36 27.83 9.29
C ASP A 289 8.60 26.50 9.13
N LEU A 290 7.31 26.53 8.77
CA LEU A 290 6.56 25.30 8.52
C LEU A 290 6.72 24.75 7.11
N PHE A 291 7.14 25.56 6.15
CA PHE A 291 7.34 25.09 4.78
C PHE A 291 8.57 24.18 4.72
N THR A 292 8.49 23.14 3.90
CA THR A 292 9.65 22.26 3.68
C THR A 292 10.72 23.00 2.86
N PRO A 293 12.00 22.62 2.96
CA PRO A 293 13.07 23.24 2.17
C PRO A 293 12.80 23.21 0.67
N GLU A 294 12.19 22.14 0.16
CA GLU A 294 11.83 21.99 -1.25
C GLU A 294 10.76 22.98 -1.69
N LEU A 295 9.79 23.28 -0.83
CA LEU A 295 8.77 24.30 -1.10
C LEU A 295 9.35 25.71 -1.05
N LEU A 296 10.26 25.97 -0.11
CA LEU A 296 10.96 27.24 0.00
C LEU A 296 11.95 27.49 -1.15
N ALA A 297 12.30 26.46 -1.92
CA ALA A 297 13.10 26.59 -3.13
C ALA A 297 12.26 26.92 -4.39
N ASP A 298 10.93 26.79 -4.35
CA ASP A 298 10.05 27.11 -5.48
C ASP A 298 9.77 28.63 -5.50
N GLU A 299 10.08 29.27 -6.64
CA GLU A 299 9.95 30.72 -6.82
C GLU A 299 8.51 31.21 -6.60
N ARG A 300 7.49 30.40 -6.90
CA ARG A 300 6.09 30.78 -6.72
C ARG A 300 5.72 30.87 -5.25
N VAL A 301 6.23 29.95 -4.43
CA VAL A 301 6.04 29.98 -2.98
C VAL A 301 6.76 31.18 -2.38
N LEU A 302 8.01 31.43 -2.78
CA LEU A 302 8.79 32.57 -2.33
C LEU A 302 8.09 33.89 -2.65
N LEU A 303 7.59 34.06 -3.89
CA LEU A 303 6.87 35.27 -4.29
C LEU A 303 5.65 35.56 -3.41
N GLN A 304 4.88 34.53 -3.04
CA GLN A 304 3.71 34.69 -2.15
C GLN A 304 4.14 35.12 -0.74
N LEU A 305 5.21 34.52 -0.21
CA LEU A 305 5.76 34.85 1.11
C LEU A 305 6.35 36.27 1.13
N GLU A 306 7.08 36.66 0.09
CA GLU A 306 7.66 38.00 -0.06
C GLU A 306 6.58 39.07 -0.18
N THR A 307 5.49 38.78 -0.91
CA THR A 307 4.33 39.68 -1.02
C THR A 307 3.72 39.97 0.36
N GLY A 308 3.50 38.93 1.17
CA GLY A 308 2.99 39.08 2.54
C GLY A 308 3.97 39.82 3.46
N LEU A 309 5.27 39.53 3.36
CA LEU A 309 6.31 40.24 4.11
C LEU A 309 6.36 41.73 3.73
N GLY A 310 6.18 42.05 2.44
CA GLY A 310 6.07 43.42 1.96
C GLY A 310 4.89 44.19 2.56
N MET A 311 3.73 43.53 2.76
CA MET A 311 2.60 44.14 3.48
C MET A 311 2.96 44.45 4.94
N ILE A 312 3.63 43.53 5.63
CA ILE A 312 4.08 43.72 7.02
C ILE A 312 5.08 44.88 7.14
N ASN A 313 6.08 44.93 6.25
CA ASN A 313 7.12 45.96 6.28
C ASN A 313 6.56 47.36 5.98
N ARG A 314 5.68 47.48 4.99
CA ARG A 314 5.01 48.76 4.68
C ARG A 314 4.16 49.24 5.85
N ALA A 315 3.44 48.34 6.52
CA ALA A 315 2.63 48.69 7.68
C ALA A 315 3.49 49.14 8.86
N ALA A 316 4.63 48.48 9.10
CA ALA A 316 5.60 48.88 10.12
C ALA A 316 6.20 50.28 9.87
N GLN A 317 6.28 50.70 8.60
CA GLN A 317 6.71 52.03 8.18
C GLN A 317 5.57 53.07 8.20
N GLY A 318 4.36 52.70 8.63
CA GLY A 318 3.20 53.59 8.67
C GLY A 318 2.58 53.87 7.30
N GLN A 319 2.94 53.11 6.27
CA GLN A 319 2.36 53.26 4.93
C GLN A 319 0.98 52.62 4.85
N GLN A 320 0.12 53.16 3.99
CA GLN A 320 -1.20 52.61 3.75
C GLN A 320 -1.09 51.28 2.99
N ILE A 321 -1.75 50.24 3.50
CA ILE A 321 -1.82 48.93 2.86
C ILE A 321 -3.13 48.84 2.08
N SER A 322 -3.05 48.53 0.79
CA SER A 322 -4.23 48.24 -0.03
C SER A 322 -4.78 46.86 0.31
N TRP A 323 -6.10 46.71 0.20
CA TRP A 323 -6.74 45.40 0.35
C TRP A 323 -6.16 44.41 -0.68
N PRO A 324 -5.84 43.17 -0.30
CA PRO A 324 -5.43 42.16 -1.26
C PRO A 324 -6.62 41.86 -2.17
N GLU A 325 -6.59 42.36 -3.41
CA GLU A 325 -7.62 42.02 -4.41
C GLU A 325 -7.66 40.50 -4.58
N HIS A 326 -8.88 39.94 -4.56
CA HIS A 326 -9.12 38.54 -4.91
C HIS A 326 -8.64 38.36 -6.35
N SER A 327 -7.45 37.78 -6.51
CA SER A 327 -7.02 37.29 -7.81
C SER A 327 -7.83 36.01 -8.06
N ASP A 328 -8.99 36.16 -8.70
CA ASP A 328 -9.75 35.04 -9.26
C ASP A 328 -8.88 34.36 -10.32
N VAL A 329 -8.37 33.17 -9.99
CA VAL A 329 -7.88 32.15 -10.94
C VAL A 329 -8.36 30.80 -10.47
#